data_AF-A0A2R6AU33-F1
#
_entry.id   AF-A0A2R6AU33-F1
#
_cell.length_a   1.000
_cell.length_b   1.000
_cell.length_c   1.000
_cell.angle_alpha   90.00
_cell.angle_beta   90.00
_cell.angle_gamma   90.00
#
_symmetry.space_group_name_H-M   'P 1'
#
loop_
_entity.id
_entity.type
_entity.pdbx_description
1 polymer ?
#
loop_
_entity_poly.entity_id
_entity_poly.type
_entity_poly.pdbx_seq_one_letter_code
_entity_poly.pdbx_strand_id
1 'polypeptide(L)'
;MIDFARNLSDIEVRVLNRLYEDSRTPVAKLAEELGLSRSTVSRVIDSLVRRGVISRFTVEVNYTGGFRVFARFQNRPETLESYELLDGTYLSVFRASSLMDLKRVFESVGRPIDYMVAVQAYRPKVGSPIPFICDKCGKQILEQPYIYKRGRRTYYACCTTCLEALKQMLDKKRGV
;
A
#
# COMPACT_ATOMS: atom_id res chain seq x y z
N MET A 1 -3.49 -27.20 15.95
CA MET A 1 -2.69 -26.14 16.59
C MET A 1 -1.62 -26.82 17.42
N ILE A 2 -0.34 -26.59 17.13
CA ILE A 2 0.76 -27.14 17.93
C ILE A 2 1.09 -26.09 19.00
N ASP A 3 0.91 -26.46 20.27
CA ASP A 3 1.01 -25.59 21.46
C ASP A 3 2.49 -25.38 21.87
N PHE A 4 3.29 -24.76 20.99
CA PHE A 4 4.76 -24.62 21.17
C PHE A 4 5.17 -23.70 22.34
N ALA A 5 4.30 -22.77 22.74
CA ALA A 5 4.62 -21.75 23.73
C ALA A 5 4.78 -22.31 25.17
N ARG A 6 4.24 -23.50 25.47
CA ARG A 6 4.22 -24.05 26.83
C ARG A 6 5.52 -24.75 27.29
N ASN A 7 6.51 -24.94 26.41
CA ASN A 7 7.75 -25.69 26.72
C ASN A 7 9.03 -24.96 26.26
N LEU A 8 9.13 -23.64 26.50
CA LEU A 8 10.37 -22.90 26.28
C LEU A 8 11.12 -22.74 27.60
N SER A 9 12.41 -23.09 27.60
CA SER A 9 13.29 -22.80 28.72
C SER A 9 13.57 -21.30 28.82
N ASP A 10 14.01 -20.83 30.00
CA ASP A 10 14.43 -19.44 30.20
C ASP A 10 15.51 -19.00 29.20
N ILE A 11 16.47 -19.89 28.92
CA ILE A 11 17.52 -19.65 27.92
C ILE A 11 16.94 -19.49 26.52
N GLU A 12 15.98 -20.34 26.12
CA GLU A 12 15.31 -20.24 24.82
C GLU A 12 14.54 -18.92 24.67
N VAL A 13 13.83 -18.49 25.71
CA VAL A 13 13.10 -17.20 25.71
C VAL A 13 14.08 -16.02 25.58
N ARG A 14 15.18 -16.04 26.33
CA ARG A 14 16.20 -14.98 26.27
C ARG A 14 16.86 -14.89 24.89
N VAL A 15 17.18 -16.03 24.27
CA VAL A 15 17.70 -16.07 22.89
C VAL A 15 16.66 -15.56 21.89
N LEU A 16 15.40 -15.98 22.00
CA LEU A 16 14.33 -15.53 21.11
C LEU A 16 14.10 -14.03 21.20
N ASN A 17 14.02 -13.45 22.39
CA ASN A 17 13.82 -12.02 22.58
C ASN A 17 14.95 -11.23 21.91
N ARG A 18 16.20 -11.70 22.02
CA ARG A 18 17.32 -10.98 21.43
C ARG A 18 17.37 -11.09 19.90
N LEU A 19 17.00 -12.24 19.35
CA LEU A 19 16.83 -12.41 17.90
C LEU A 19 15.61 -11.65 17.36
N TYR A 20 14.58 -11.45 18.18
CA TYR A 20 13.42 -10.64 17.81
C TYR A 20 13.78 -9.16 17.67
N GLU A 21 14.67 -8.66 18.54
CA GLU A 21 15.19 -7.29 18.45
C GLU A 21 16.17 -7.09 17.28
N ASP A 22 17.15 -7.99 17.13
CA ASP A 22 18.08 -7.98 15.99
C ASP A 22 18.49 -9.42 15.62
N SER A 23 17.77 -9.98 14.66
CA SER A 23 18.01 -11.34 14.15
C SER A 23 19.37 -11.53 13.46
N ARG A 24 20.08 -10.44 13.13
CA ARG A 24 21.41 -10.49 12.50
C ARG A 24 22.54 -10.54 13.52
N THR A 25 22.24 -10.48 14.81
CA THR A 25 23.24 -10.52 15.88
C THR A 25 24.11 -11.78 15.75
N PRO A 26 25.44 -11.66 15.61
CA PRO A 26 26.31 -12.82 15.53
C PRO A 26 26.23 -13.67 16.80
N VAL A 27 26.25 -15.00 16.66
CA VAL A 27 26.20 -15.95 17.79
C VAL A 27 27.24 -15.63 18.86
N ALA A 28 28.43 -15.18 18.45
CA ALA A 28 29.49 -14.77 19.38
C ALA A 28 29.08 -13.61 20.29
N LYS A 29 28.46 -12.57 19.73
CA LYS A 29 28.00 -11.40 20.46
C LYS A 29 26.78 -11.74 21.32
N LEU A 30 25.87 -12.55 20.77
CA LEU A 30 24.70 -13.03 21.50
C LEU A 30 25.08 -13.88 22.72
N ALA A 31 26.12 -14.70 22.60
CA ALA A 31 26.66 -15.51 23.69
C ALA A 31 27.26 -14.65 24.81
N GLU A 32 28.02 -13.61 24.44
CA GLU A 32 28.58 -12.63 25.39
C GLU A 32 27.48 -11.87 26.13
N GLU A 33 26.51 -11.30 25.40
CA GLU A 33 25.38 -10.55 25.98
C GLU A 33 24.51 -11.41 26.92
N LEU A 34 24.39 -12.71 26.65
CA LEU A 34 23.57 -13.62 27.44
C LEU A 34 24.34 -14.35 28.56
N GLY A 35 25.66 -14.21 28.63
CA GLY A 35 26.51 -14.95 29.58
C GLY A 35 26.52 -16.46 29.32
N LEU A 36 26.44 -16.88 28.05
CA LEU A 36 26.38 -18.28 27.63
C LEU A 36 27.58 -18.63 26.75
N SER A 37 27.89 -19.93 26.61
CA SER A 37 28.85 -20.36 25.60
C SER A 37 28.26 -20.24 24.19
N ARG A 38 29.11 -19.95 23.19
CA ARG A 38 28.70 -19.95 21.76
C ARG A 38 28.02 -21.25 21.35
N SER A 39 28.54 -22.39 21.82
CA SER A 39 27.99 -23.72 21.57
C SER A 39 26.60 -23.94 22.19
N THR A 40 26.29 -23.26 23.29
CA THR A 40 24.95 -23.30 23.91
C THR A 40 23.97 -22.48 23.09
N VAL A 41 24.35 -21.25 22.70
CA VAL A 41 23.50 -20.39 21.87
C VAL A 41 23.21 -21.04 20.52
N SER A 42 24.21 -21.57 19.81
CA SER A 42 23.98 -22.30 18.54
C SER A 42 23.00 -23.46 18.71
N ARG A 43 23.20 -24.32 19.71
CA ARG A 43 22.30 -25.46 19.97
C ARG A 43 20.87 -25.02 20.26
N VAL A 44 20.69 -23.92 20.99
CA VAL A 44 19.38 -23.35 21.29
C VAL A 44 18.71 -22.86 20.00
N ILE A 45 19.40 -22.09 19.17
CA ILE A 45 18.87 -21.60 17.89
C ILE A 45 18.49 -22.79 16.98
N ASP A 46 19.38 -23.76 16.82
CA ASP A 46 19.14 -24.95 15.99
C ASP A 46 17.97 -25.79 16.52
N SER A 47 17.83 -25.90 17.84
CA SER A 47 16.69 -26.56 18.48
C SER A 47 15.38 -25.84 18.15
N LEU A 48 15.34 -24.51 18.32
CA LEU A 48 14.17 -23.69 18.04
C LEU A 48 13.75 -23.75 16.55
N VAL A 49 14.71 -23.77 15.63
CA VAL A 49 14.45 -23.93 14.20
C VAL A 49 13.92 -25.34 13.90
N ARG A 50 14.59 -26.39 14.38
CA ARG A 50 14.16 -27.79 14.14
C ARG A 50 12.77 -28.08 14.71
N ARG A 51 12.44 -27.50 15.86
CA ARG A 51 11.12 -27.60 16.49
C ARG A 51 10.06 -26.77 15.76
N GLY A 52 10.43 -25.90 14.82
CA GLY A 52 9.49 -25.00 14.14
C GLY A 52 9.04 -23.80 14.97
N VAL A 53 9.67 -23.56 16.13
CA VAL A 53 9.45 -22.36 16.94
C VAL A 53 9.96 -21.13 16.18
N ILE A 54 11.18 -21.22 15.63
CA ILE A 54 11.65 -20.29 14.61
C ILE A 54 11.32 -20.90 13.25
N SER A 55 10.27 -20.38 12.62
CA SER A 55 9.82 -20.90 11.32
C SER A 55 10.72 -20.52 10.14
N ARG A 56 11.35 -19.34 10.19
CA ARG A 56 12.26 -18.82 9.16
C ARG A 56 13.03 -17.60 9.67
N PHE A 57 14.14 -17.28 9.02
CA PHE A 57 14.75 -15.95 9.05
C PHE A 57 14.36 -15.21 7.78
N THR A 58 13.95 -13.94 7.91
CA THR A 58 13.44 -13.15 6.78
C THR A 58 14.13 -11.81 6.71
N VAL A 59 14.22 -11.25 5.51
CA VAL A 59 14.60 -9.85 5.30
C VAL A 59 13.35 -9.00 5.43
N GLU A 60 13.41 -7.97 6.27
CA GLU A 60 12.41 -6.91 6.29
C GLU A 60 12.96 -5.70 5.53
N VAL A 61 12.28 -5.34 4.44
CA VAL A 61 12.64 -4.17 3.64
C VAL A 61 11.85 -2.99 4.17
N ASN A 62 12.55 -1.94 4.62
CA ASN A 62 11.92 -0.74 5.17
C ASN A 62 11.37 0.14 4.03
N TYR A 63 10.14 -0.16 3.61
CA TYR A 63 9.35 0.75 2.77
C TYR A 63 8.62 1.72 3.70
N THR A 64 9.16 2.92 3.89
CA THR A 64 8.55 3.95 4.74
C THR A 64 7.12 4.26 4.26
N GLY A 65 6.14 3.76 5.01
CA GLY A 65 4.70 3.89 4.71
C GLY A 65 4.04 2.64 4.12
N GLY A 66 4.73 1.52 3.90
CA GLY A 66 4.15 0.38 3.20
C GLY A 66 3.86 0.69 1.71
N PHE A 67 3.35 -0.30 1.00
CA PHE A 67 3.17 -0.22 -0.44
C PHE A 67 1.71 -0.42 -0.85
N ARG A 68 1.33 0.23 -1.96
CA ARG A 68 0.03 0.02 -2.58
C ARG A 68 0.15 -1.17 -3.54
N VAL A 69 -0.75 -2.13 -3.40
CA VAL A 69 -0.79 -3.37 -4.17
C VAL A 69 -1.96 -3.28 -5.13
N PHE A 70 -1.71 -3.65 -6.37
CA PHE A 70 -2.72 -3.87 -7.40
C PHE A 70 -2.70 -5.36 -7.68
N ALA A 71 -3.77 -6.07 -7.38
CA ALA A 71 -3.83 -7.51 -7.53
C ALA A 71 -5.06 -7.90 -8.36
N ARG A 72 -4.84 -8.73 -9.37
CA ARG A 72 -5.90 -9.24 -10.25
C ARG A 72 -6.26 -10.66 -9.85
N PHE A 73 -7.53 -10.93 -9.62
CA PHE A 73 -8.05 -12.21 -9.18
C PHE A 73 -9.00 -12.81 -10.21
N GLN A 74 -9.00 -14.14 -10.31
CA GLN A 74 -9.94 -14.86 -11.17
C GLN A 74 -11.38 -14.79 -10.64
N ASN A 75 -11.54 -14.83 -9.32
CA ASN A 75 -12.82 -14.77 -8.63
C ASN A 75 -12.86 -13.55 -7.73
N ARG A 76 -14.06 -13.04 -7.45
CA ARG A 76 -14.24 -11.88 -6.56
C ARG A 76 -13.75 -12.20 -5.14
N PRO A 77 -12.77 -11.46 -4.60
CA PRO A 77 -12.38 -11.61 -3.21
C PRO A 77 -13.47 -11.05 -2.28
N GLU A 78 -13.92 -11.84 -1.30
CA GLU A 78 -15.07 -11.46 -0.45
C GLU A 78 -14.74 -10.35 0.56
N THR A 79 -13.52 -10.36 1.09
CA THR A 79 -13.10 -9.46 2.18
C THR A 79 -12.23 -8.30 1.70
N LEU A 80 -12.15 -8.08 0.37
CA LEU A 80 -11.30 -7.06 -0.23
C LEU A 80 -12.11 -6.27 -1.24
N GLU A 81 -12.05 -4.93 -1.15
CA GLU A 81 -12.65 -4.08 -2.17
C GLU A 81 -12.07 -4.43 -3.54
N SER A 82 -12.94 -4.61 -4.53
CA SER A 82 -12.56 -5.06 -5.85
C SER A 82 -13.48 -4.48 -6.92
N TYR A 83 -12.92 -4.34 -8.12
CA TYR A 83 -13.59 -3.86 -9.32
C TYR A 83 -13.57 -4.97 -10.36
N GLU A 84 -14.74 -5.36 -10.86
CA GLU A 84 -14.83 -6.30 -11.99
C GLU A 84 -14.30 -5.63 -13.26
N LEU A 85 -13.45 -6.35 -13.99
CA LEU A 85 -12.84 -5.93 -15.24
C LEU A 85 -13.62 -6.50 -16.44
N LEU A 86 -13.39 -5.95 -17.62
CA LEU A 86 -14.09 -6.36 -18.85
C LEU A 86 -13.85 -7.82 -19.26
N ASP A 87 -12.72 -8.41 -18.82
CA ASP A 87 -12.39 -9.81 -19.06
C ASP A 87 -13.01 -10.77 -18.02
N GLY A 88 -13.84 -10.25 -17.12
CA GLY A 88 -14.46 -11.00 -16.03
C GLY A 88 -13.54 -11.27 -14.84
N THR A 89 -12.30 -10.76 -14.84
CA THR A 89 -11.42 -10.81 -13.66
C THR A 89 -11.68 -9.65 -12.71
N TYR A 90 -11.11 -9.68 -11.51
CA TYR A 90 -11.35 -8.68 -10.47
C TYR A 90 -10.06 -7.98 -10.06
N LEU A 91 -10.01 -6.65 -10.12
CA LEU A 91 -8.90 -5.84 -9.63
C LEU A 91 -9.17 -5.35 -8.21
N SER A 92 -8.28 -5.67 -7.27
CA SER A 92 -8.25 -5.06 -5.95
C SER A 92 -7.06 -4.14 -5.80
N VAL A 93 -7.29 -3.00 -5.14
CA VAL A 93 -6.26 -2.03 -4.78
C VAL A 93 -6.23 -1.88 -3.27
N PHE A 94 -5.13 -2.24 -2.63
CA PHE A 94 -5.02 -2.21 -1.16
C PHE A 94 -3.62 -1.79 -0.70
N ARG A 95 -3.48 -1.54 0.60
CA ARG A 95 -2.18 -1.22 1.21
C ARG A 95 -1.67 -2.44 1.96
N ALA A 96 -0.39 -2.72 1.85
CA ALA A 96 0.31 -3.68 2.71
C ALA A 96 1.52 -3.00 3.36
N SER A 97 1.74 -3.28 4.64
CA SER A 97 2.79 -2.68 5.45
C SER A 97 4.15 -3.37 5.26
N SER A 98 4.14 -4.65 4.88
CA SER A 98 5.33 -5.46 4.65
C SER A 98 5.04 -6.58 3.65
N LEU A 99 6.09 -7.27 3.18
CA LEU A 99 5.93 -8.48 2.36
C LEU A 99 5.20 -9.60 3.11
N MET A 100 5.33 -9.66 4.44
CA MET A 100 4.63 -10.65 5.25
C MET A 100 3.14 -10.33 5.36
N ASP A 101 2.80 -9.05 5.52
CA ASP A 101 1.42 -8.56 5.48
C ASP A 101 0.76 -8.86 4.13
N LEU A 102 1.46 -8.56 3.03
CA LEU A 102 1.03 -8.92 1.68
C LEU A 102 0.73 -10.42 1.55
N LYS A 103 1.62 -11.27 2.06
CA LYS A 103 1.43 -12.72 2.04
C LYS A 103 0.18 -13.13 2.80
N ARG A 104 -0.07 -12.55 3.99
CA ARG A 104 -1.27 -12.84 4.79
C ARG A 104 -2.55 -12.46 4.05
N VAL A 105 -2.57 -11.31 3.36
CA VAL A 105 -3.72 -10.91 2.54
C VAL A 105 -4.00 -11.96 1.46
N PHE A 106 -2.99 -12.40 0.71
CA PHE A 106 -3.19 -13.44 -0.32
C PHE A 106 -3.58 -14.80 0.26
N GLU A 107 -3.14 -15.13 1.47
CA GLU A 107 -3.61 -16.33 2.18
C GLU A 107 -5.09 -16.24 2.58
N SER A 108 -5.59 -15.03 2.89
CA SER A 108 -6.99 -14.84 3.33
C SER A 108 -7.98 -14.67 2.19
N VAL A 109 -7.58 -14.06 1.07
CA VAL A 109 -8.48 -13.75 -0.06
C VAL A 109 -8.32 -14.68 -1.27
N GLY A 110 -7.29 -15.52 -1.26
CA GLY A 110 -6.91 -16.37 -2.38
C GLY A 110 -5.72 -15.82 -3.17
N ARG A 111 -5.15 -16.66 -4.03
CA ARG A 111 -3.99 -16.29 -4.84
C ARG A 111 -4.44 -15.45 -6.05
N PRO A 112 -3.81 -14.29 -6.30
CA PRO A 112 -4.06 -13.53 -7.52
C PRO A 112 -3.46 -14.23 -8.75
N ILE A 113 -3.99 -13.89 -9.93
CA ILE A 113 -3.39 -14.22 -11.24
C ILE A 113 -2.06 -13.50 -11.38
N ASP A 114 -2.05 -12.20 -11.10
CA ASP A 114 -0.88 -11.34 -11.05
C ASP A 114 -1.05 -10.23 -10.01
N TYR A 115 0.05 -9.64 -9.58
CA TYR A 115 0.03 -8.47 -8.72
C TYR A 115 1.23 -7.57 -8.98
N MET A 116 1.01 -6.27 -8.78
CA MET A 116 2.02 -5.22 -8.87
C MET A 116 2.10 -4.49 -7.53
N VAL A 117 3.33 -4.18 -7.11
CA VAL A 117 3.60 -3.43 -5.89
C VAL A 117 4.13 -2.06 -6.27
N ALA A 118 3.38 -1.01 -5.95
CA ALA A 118 3.82 0.35 -6.22
C ALA A 118 4.91 0.79 -5.24
N VAL A 119 6.05 1.22 -5.80
CA VAL A 119 7.17 1.78 -5.05
C VAL A 119 6.89 3.25 -4.66
N GLN A 120 6.28 4.01 -5.56
CA GLN A 120 5.94 5.42 -5.34
C GLN A 120 4.69 5.81 -6.12
N ALA A 121 3.89 6.71 -5.56
CA ALA A 121 2.81 7.36 -6.27
C ALA A 121 3.28 8.72 -6.80
N TYR A 122 3.24 8.91 -8.12
CA TYR A 122 3.45 10.22 -8.72
C TYR A 122 2.11 10.94 -8.86
N ARG A 123 1.97 12.12 -8.25
CA ARG A 123 0.84 13.02 -8.48
C ARG A 123 1.27 14.09 -9.47
N PRO A 124 0.75 14.10 -10.71
CA PRO A 124 1.08 15.14 -11.67
C PRO A 124 0.75 16.52 -11.09
N LYS A 125 1.70 17.46 -11.17
CA LYS A 125 1.55 18.83 -10.64
C LYS A 125 0.73 19.75 -11.55
N VAL A 126 0.41 19.31 -12.78
CA VAL A 126 -0.27 20.12 -13.79
C VAL A 126 -1.31 19.29 -14.51
N GLY A 127 -2.54 19.84 -14.58
CA GLY A 127 -3.58 19.56 -15.58
C GLY A 127 -4.19 18.16 -15.53
N SER A 128 -5.52 18.10 -15.42
CA SER A 128 -6.25 16.90 -15.86
C SER A 128 -5.79 16.54 -17.28
N PRO A 129 -5.52 15.25 -17.60
CA PRO A 129 -5.20 14.84 -18.98
C PRO A 129 -6.38 15.08 -19.93
N ILE A 130 -7.55 15.42 -19.39
CA ILE A 130 -8.72 15.84 -20.13
C ILE A 130 -8.50 17.28 -20.59
N PRO A 131 -8.49 17.56 -21.91
CA PRO A 131 -8.40 18.92 -22.40
C PRO A 131 -9.58 19.73 -21.84
N PHE A 132 -9.28 20.81 -21.12
CA PHE A 132 -10.32 21.72 -20.70
C PHE A 132 -10.91 22.38 -21.95
N ILE A 133 -12.22 22.35 -22.08
CA ILE A 133 -12.96 23.08 -23.08
C ILE A 133 -13.55 24.31 -22.42
N CYS A 134 -13.41 25.47 -23.06
CA CYS A 134 -14.03 26.69 -22.55
C CYS A 134 -15.56 26.59 -22.65
N ASP A 135 -16.26 26.71 -21.53
CA ASP A 135 -17.73 26.66 -21.45
C ASP A 135 -18.43 27.80 -22.20
N LYS A 136 -17.68 28.84 -22.58
CA LYS A 136 -18.20 30.00 -23.30
C LYS A 136 -17.98 29.92 -24.82
N CYS A 137 -16.76 29.61 -25.25
CA CYS A 137 -16.39 29.66 -26.68
C CYS A 137 -16.16 28.29 -27.33
N GLY A 138 -16.14 27.22 -26.53
CA GLY A 138 -15.94 25.85 -27.02
C GLY A 138 -14.50 25.52 -27.45
N LYS A 139 -13.56 26.47 -27.38
CA LYS A 139 -12.15 26.23 -27.72
C LYS A 139 -11.46 25.44 -26.61
N GLN A 140 -10.48 24.63 -27.02
CA GLN A 140 -9.54 23.99 -26.09
C GLN A 140 -8.73 25.07 -25.36
N ILE A 141 -8.61 24.90 -24.05
CA ILE A 141 -7.80 25.74 -23.19
C ILE A 141 -6.37 25.16 -23.18
N LEU A 142 -5.42 25.93 -23.69
CA LEU A 142 -4.00 25.54 -23.78
C LEU A 142 -3.21 25.86 -22.50
N GLU A 143 -3.71 26.79 -21.69
CA GLU A 143 -3.08 27.27 -20.46
C GLU A 143 -3.95 26.97 -19.23
N GLN A 144 -3.59 27.53 -18.05
CA GLN A 144 -4.44 27.39 -16.88
C GLN A 144 -5.80 28.09 -17.10
N PRO A 145 -6.93 27.40 -16.89
CA PRO A 145 -8.24 27.97 -17.12
C PRO A 145 -8.59 28.99 -16.04
N TYR A 146 -9.38 29.99 -16.41
CA TYR A 146 -10.11 30.80 -15.44
C TYR A 146 -11.28 29.97 -14.89
N ILE A 147 -11.32 29.77 -13.58
CA ILE A 147 -12.33 28.92 -12.93
C ILE A 147 -13.42 29.79 -12.29
N TYR A 148 -14.67 29.52 -12.61
CA TYR A 148 -15.84 30.13 -11.96
C TYR A 148 -16.74 29.06 -11.36
N LYS A 149 -16.95 29.14 -10.04
CA LYS A 149 -17.86 28.23 -9.33
C LYS A 149 -19.21 28.90 -9.14
N ARG A 150 -20.28 28.19 -9.48
CA ARG A 150 -21.65 28.63 -9.23
C ARG A 150 -22.51 27.45 -8.79
N GLY A 151 -22.95 27.50 -7.53
CA GLY A 151 -23.62 26.36 -6.89
C GLY A 151 -22.70 25.14 -6.83
N ARG A 152 -23.21 23.98 -7.28
CA ARG A 152 -22.42 22.73 -7.38
C ARG A 152 -21.66 22.59 -8.71
N ARG A 153 -21.78 23.55 -9.63
CA ARG A 153 -21.13 23.49 -10.95
C ARG A 153 -19.86 24.34 -10.96
N THR A 154 -18.83 23.80 -11.60
CA THR A 154 -17.57 24.50 -11.90
C THR A 154 -17.52 24.73 -13.39
N TYR A 155 -17.20 25.95 -13.79
CA TYR A 155 -17.06 26.36 -15.18
C TYR A 155 -15.64 26.86 -15.45
N TYR A 156 -15.19 26.69 -16.69
CA TYR A 156 -13.85 26.95 -17.18
C TYR A 156 -13.88 27.92 -18.37
N ALA A 157 -13.05 28.95 -18.33
CA ALA A 157 -12.90 29.93 -19.40
C ALA A 157 -11.45 30.05 -19.86
N CYS A 158 -11.23 30.20 -21.16
CA CYS A 158 -9.89 30.32 -21.76
C CYS A 158 -9.25 31.70 -21.57
N CYS A 159 -10.03 32.74 -21.27
CA CYS A 159 -9.57 34.11 -21.07
C CYS A 159 -10.56 34.90 -20.19
N THR A 160 -10.16 36.07 -19.71
CA THR A 160 -11.00 36.97 -18.90
C THR A 160 -12.29 37.37 -19.62
N THR A 161 -12.23 37.61 -20.93
CA THR A 161 -13.42 37.95 -21.75
C THR A 161 -14.44 36.81 -21.75
N CYS A 162 -13.98 35.56 -21.91
CA CYS A 162 -14.87 34.39 -21.85
C CYS A 162 -15.46 34.22 -20.45
N LEU A 163 -14.67 34.48 -19.40
CA LEU A 163 -15.12 34.41 -18.01
C LEU A 163 -16.25 35.42 -17.72
N GLU A 164 -16.09 36.67 -18.13
CA GLU A 164 -17.09 37.72 -17.91
C GLU A 164 -18.39 37.43 -18.66
N ALA A 165 -18.29 37.06 -19.94
CA ALA A 165 -19.45 36.70 -20.74
C ALA A 165 -20.17 35.46 -20.18
N LEU A 166 -19.41 34.49 -19.67
CA LEU A 166 -19.97 33.31 -19.01
C LEU A 166 -20.73 33.67 -17.73
N LYS A 167 -20.17 34.53 -16.87
CA LYS A 167 -20.83 35.01 -15.65
C LYS A 167 -22.16 35.67 -15.98
N GLN A 168 -22.16 36.62 -16.93
CA GLN A 168 -23.37 37.32 -17.37
C GLN A 168 -24.44 36.37 -17.93
N MET A 169 -24.06 35.39 -18.75
CA MET A 169 -24.98 34.39 -19.30
C MET A 169 -25.63 33.54 -18.21
N LEU A 170 -24.83 33.10 -17.23
CA LEU A 170 -25.33 32.30 -16.14
C LEU A 170 -26.23 33.16 -15.22
N ASP A 171 -25.87 34.42 -14.98
CA ASP A 171 -26.62 35.34 -14.11
C ASP A 171 -28.00 35.70 -14.69
N LYS A 172 -28.11 35.85 -16.01
CA LYS A 172 -29.40 36.10 -16.69
C LYS A 172 -30.37 34.91 -16.63
N LYS A 173 -29.90 33.67 -16.53
CA LYS A 173 -30.76 32.47 -16.39
C LYS A 173 -31.50 32.35 -15.05
N ARG A 174 -31.41 33.36 -14.19
CA ARG A 174 -32.08 33.43 -12.88
C ARG A 174 -33.50 34.02 -12.95
N GLY A 175 -33.94 34.47 -14.13
CA GLY A 175 -35.19 35.22 -14.33
C GLY A 175 -36.30 34.49 -15.09
N VAL A 176 -36.47 33.18 -14.87
CA VAL A 176 -37.70 32.41 -15.22
C VAL A 176 -37.99 31.46 -14.08
#